data_AF-A0A5B9D5Z8-F1
#
_entry.id   AF-A0A5B9D5Z8-F1
#
_cell.length_a   1.000
_cell.length_b   1.000
_cell.length_c   1.000
_cell.angle_alpha   90.00
_cell.angle_beta   90.00
_cell.angle_gamma   90.00
#
_symmetry.space_group_name_H-M   'P 1'
#
loop_
_entity.id
_entity.type
_entity.pdbx_description
1 polymer ?
#
loop_
_entity_poly.entity_id
_entity_poly.type
_entity_poly.pdbx_seq_one_letter_code
_entity_poly.pdbx_strand_id
1 'polypeptide(L)'
;MISKEEAEEKLLKIYYDVKLDRYLKKRPSHANIDMFEETNIPDPEEHFYKVKDDELVIAMWANNYEHGIPYFAVNMAHDSALHWNEDIFSKYLKLYILFHTILPFITFILAMLVKSYSLLGAIIIDIIGTGILIYFIILKINWKKRVLLRFRELFKNTGIFLAEERIKYYAKKLFLDAFVIINAIHGFTVFILFISWGIIFS
;
A
#
# COMPACT_ATOMS: atom_id res chain seq x y z
N MET A 1 30.60 12.84 3.83
CA MET A 1 30.25 11.51 3.31
C MET A 1 30.43 10.55 4.46
N ILE A 2 29.36 9.87 4.86
CA ILE A 2 29.35 8.94 6.00
C ILE A 2 30.08 7.63 5.64
N SER A 3 30.59 6.91 6.64
CA SER A 3 31.21 5.60 6.41
C SER A 3 30.16 4.50 6.16
N LYS A 4 30.62 3.33 5.72
CA LYS A 4 29.75 2.14 5.58
C LYS A 4 29.18 1.72 6.94
N GLU A 5 30.01 1.66 7.98
CA GLU A 5 29.56 1.28 9.33
C GLU A 5 28.53 2.29 9.87
N GLU A 6 28.76 3.59 9.68
CA GLU A 6 27.81 4.62 10.10
C GLU A 6 26.47 4.51 9.35
N ALA A 7 26.51 4.13 8.07
CA ALA A 7 25.31 3.90 7.27
C ALA A 7 24.53 2.66 7.75
N GLU A 8 25.23 1.56 8.04
CA GLU A 8 24.65 0.32 8.57
C GLU A 8 23.99 0.54 9.93
N GLU A 9 24.66 1.25 10.86
CA GLU A 9 24.09 1.60 12.16
C GLU A 9 22.81 2.44 12.00
N LYS A 10 22.80 3.41 11.09
CA LYS A 10 21.60 4.21 10.79
C LYS A 10 20.47 3.35 10.21
N LEU A 11 20.77 2.45 9.28
CA LEU A 11 19.76 1.58 8.65
C LEU A 11 19.19 0.56 9.64
N LEU A 12 20.02 -0.01 10.50
CA LEU A 12 19.58 -0.88 11.58
C LEU A 12 18.69 -0.12 12.57
N LYS A 13 19.11 1.09 12.97
CA LYS A 13 18.30 1.94 13.83
C LYS A 13 16.94 2.23 13.20
N ILE A 14 16.89 2.59 11.91
CA ILE A 14 15.64 2.82 11.18
C ILE A 14 14.74 1.58 11.23
N TYR A 15 15.29 0.39 10.96
CA TYR A 15 14.55 -0.87 11.03
C TYR A 15 13.85 -1.05 12.39
N TYR A 16 14.53 -0.71 13.49
CA TYR A 16 13.96 -0.75 14.84
C TYR A 16 13.00 0.40 15.14
N ASP A 17 13.30 1.63 14.71
CA ASP A 17 12.46 2.80 14.91
C ASP A 17 11.10 2.63 14.21
N VAL A 18 11.10 1.99 13.03
CA VAL A 18 9.87 1.60 12.32
C VAL A 18 9.25 0.31 12.86
N LYS A 19 9.81 -0.30 13.91
CA LYS A 19 9.30 -1.51 14.59
C LYS A 19 9.16 -2.75 13.70
N LEU A 20 9.95 -2.84 12.62
CA LEU A 20 9.90 -4.01 11.72
C LEU A 20 10.30 -5.30 12.44
N ASP A 21 11.12 -5.20 13.49
CA ASP A 21 11.50 -6.32 14.34
C ASP A 21 10.29 -7.05 14.95
N ARG A 22 9.28 -6.28 15.38
CA ARG A 22 8.04 -6.80 15.97
C ARG A 22 7.18 -7.48 14.92
N TYR A 23 7.08 -6.86 13.75
CA TYR A 23 6.20 -7.31 12.68
C TYR A 23 6.75 -8.54 11.95
N LEU A 24 8.04 -8.55 11.65
CA LEU A 24 8.71 -9.67 10.99
C LEU A 24 9.09 -10.79 11.95
N LYS A 25 8.99 -10.56 13.27
CA LYS A 25 9.45 -11.47 14.33
C LYS A 25 10.93 -11.86 14.15
N LYS A 26 11.73 -10.92 13.67
CA LYS A 26 13.17 -11.08 13.42
C LYS A 26 13.93 -9.91 14.04
N ARG A 27 15.02 -10.20 14.76
CA ARG A 27 15.80 -9.21 15.51
C ARG A 27 17.26 -9.24 15.05
N PRO A 28 17.58 -8.63 13.90
CA PRO A 28 18.95 -8.58 13.43
C PRO A 28 19.83 -7.78 14.40
N SER A 29 20.99 -8.30 14.77
CA SER A 29 21.92 -7.65 15.70
C SER A 29 22.76 -6.56 15.02
N HIS A 30 22.94 -6.68 13.71
CA HIS A 30 23.71 -5.77 12.87
C HIS A 30 23.07 -5.63 11.49
N ALA A 31 23.47 -4.61 10.74
CA ALA A 31 23.15 -4.46 9.32
C ALA A 31 24.41 -4.62 8.48
N ASN A 32 24.25 -5.10 7.26
CA ASN A 32 25.33 -5.21 6.30
C ASN A 32 24.86 -4.75 4.92
N ILE A 33 25.55 -3.76 4.38
CA ILE A 33 25.40 -3.36 2.98
C ILE A 33 26.26 -4.32 2.14
N ASP A 34 25.65 -5.41 1.69
CA ASP A 34 26.34 -6.48 0.97
C ASP A 34 26.67 -6.08 -0.48
N MET A 35 25.86 -5.19 -1.04
CA MET A 35 25.99 -4.67 -2.39
C MET A 35 25.78 -3.15 -2.36
N PHE A 36 26.76 -2.40 -2.87
CA PHE A 36 26.66 -0.96 -3.09
C PHE A 36 27.09 -0.65 -4.52
N GLU A 37 26.18 -0.11 -5.31
CA GLU A 37 26.45 0.35 -6.67
C GLU A 37 26.15 1.85 -6.78
N GLU A 38 27.13 2.61 -7.26
CA GLU A 38 26.99 4.04 -7.43
C GLU A 38 26.20 4.34 -8.71
N THR A 39 25.00 4.90 -8.58
CA THR A 39 24.18 5.34 -9.72
C THR A 39 23.70 6.77 -9.54
N ASN A 40 23.72 7.54 -10.63
CA ASN A 40 23.15 8.88 -10.71
C ASN A 40 21.66 8.90 -11.04
N ILE A 41 21.11 7.74 -11.44
CA ILE A 41 19.68 7.55 -11.72
C ILE A 41 19.16 6.64 -10.61
N PRO A 42 18.64 7.20 -9.50
CA PRO A 42 18.09 6.40 -8.43
C PRO A 42 16.80 5.75 -8.94
N ASP A 43 16.84 4.45 -9.25
CA ASP A 43 15.62 3.66 -9.37
C ASP A 43 15.23 3.16 -7.97
N PRO A 44 14.14 3.67 -7.37
CA PRO A 44 13.71 3.27 -6.03
C PRO A 44 13.36 1.78 -5.92
N GLU A 45 13.17 1.09 -7.06
CA GLU A 45 12.72 -0.30 -7.14
C GLU A 45 13.85 -1.33 -7.07
N GLU A 46 15.12 -0.92 -7.18
CA GLU A 46 16.25 -1.85 -7.07
C GLU A 46 16.69 -2.05 -5.61
N HIS A 47 16.46 -1.07 -4.73
CA HIS A 47 16.81 -1.15 -3.30
C HIS A 47 16.02 -2.23 -2.56
N PHE A 48 16.69 -3.34 -2.21
CA PHE A 48 16.09 -4.39 -1.40
C PHE A 48 16.81 -4.56 -0.06
N TYR A 49 16.03 -4.92 0.96
CA TYR A 49 16.56 -5.39 2.23
C TYR A 49 15.89 -6.72 2.60
N LYS A 50 16.62 -7.56 3.32
CA LYS A 50 16.07 -8.80 3.89
C LYS A 50 16.77 -9.11 5.21
N VAL A 51 16.05 -9.76 6.12
CA VAL A 51 16.67 -10.30 7.33
C VAL A 51 17.00 -11.76 7.12
N LYS A 52 18.29 -12.08 7.16
CA LYS A 52 18.84 -13.42 7.06
C LYS A 52 19.55 -13.73 8.38
N ASP A 53 19.12 -14.79 9.06
CA ASP A 53 19.64 -15.16 10.38
C ASP A 53 19.58 -13.97 11.37
N ASP A 54 20.72 -13.45 11.82
CA ASP A 54 20.83 -12.30 12.72
C ASP A 54 21.28 -11.00 12.02
N GLU A 55 21.23 -10.94 10.69
CA GLU A 55 21.74 -9.85 9.88
C GLU A 55 20.65 -9.17 9.05
N LEU A 56 20.62 -7.84 9.06
CA LEU A 56 19.85 -7.03 8.12
C LEU A 56 20.69 -6.77 6.86
N VAL A 57 20.47 -7.59 5.83
CA VAL A 57 21.18 -7.52 4.56
C VAL A 57 20.54 -6.49 3.64
N ILE A 58 21.36 -5.60 3.08
CA ILE A 58 20.93 -4.42 2.32
C ILE A 58 21.71 -4.32 1.01
N ALA A 59 20.99 -4.17 -0.10
CA ALA A 59 21.58 -3.89 -1.42
C ALA A 59 21.18 -2.48 -1.89
N MET A 60 22.16 -1.60 -2.07
CA MET A 60 21.95 -0.16 -2.26
C MET A 60 22.49 0.36 -3.59
N TRP A 61 21.63 1.03 -4.36
CA TRP A 61 21.97 1.74 -5.59
C TRP A 61 21.83 3.27 -5.42
N ALA A 62 22.91 3.96 -5.07
CA ALA A 62 22.85 5.41 -4.82
C ALA A 62 24.21 6.08 -5.02
N ASN A 63 24.23 7.40 -5.28
CA ASN A 63 25.46 8.20 -5.38
C ASN A 63 26.38 8.03 -4.15
N ASN A 64 25.81 7.87 -2.96
CA ASN A 64 26.53 7.62 -1.72
C ASN A 64 25.55 7.11 -0.65
N TYR A 65 26.08 6.62 0.46
CA TYR A 65 25.29 6.11 1.58
C TYR A 65 24.29 7.13 2.14
N GLU A 66 24.70 8.40 2.27
CA GLU A 66 23.85 9.47 2.80
C GLU A 66 22.64 9.74 1.90
N HIS A 67 22.82 9.61 0.59
CA HIS A 67 21.76 9.70 -0.39
C HIS A 67 20.85 8.47 -0.38
N GLY A 68 21.40 7.27 -0.12
CA GLY A 68 20.65 6.00 -0.09
C GLY A 68 19.74 5.80 1.13
N ILE A 69 20.17 6.25 2.32
CA ILE A 69 19.43 6.06 3.59
C ILE A 69 17.95 6.52 3.52
N PRO A 70 17.64 7.72 2.99
CA PRO A 70 16.26 8.17 2.81
C PRO A 70 15.37 7.19 2.03
N TYR A 71 15.88 6.55 0.98
CA TYR A 71 15.12 5.59 0.18
C TYR A 71 14.79 4.33 0.98
N PHE A 72 15.76 3.80 1.73
CA PHE A 72 15.53 2.67 2.62
C PHE A 72 14.58 2.99 3.76
N ALA A 73 14.65 4.20 4.32
CA ALA A 73 13.71 4.64 5.33
C ALA A 73 12.27 4.65 4.80
N VAL A 74 12.05 5.07 3.55
CA VAL A 74 10.75 4.98 2.88
C VAL A 74 10.30 3.52 2.72
N ASN A 75 11.17 2.64 2.22
CA ASN A 75 10.82 1.23 2.01
C ASN A 75 10.51 0.52 3.34
N MET A 76 11.34 0.70 4.37
CA MET A 76 11.12 0.12 5.70
C MET A 76 9.88 0.70 6.39
N ALA A 77 9.63 2.01 6.26
CA ALA A 77 8.42 2.64 6.79
C ALA A 77 7.16 2.15 6.07
N HIS A 78 7.24 1.90 4.77
CA HIS A 78 6.15 1.29 4.01
C HIS A 78 5.83 -0.11 4.50
N ASP A 79 6.84 -0.96 4.63
CA ASP A 79 6.65 -2.33 5.07
C ASP A 79 6.16 -2.38 6.51
N SER A 80 6.65 -1.48 7.36
CA SER A 80 6.08 -1.28 8.69
C SER A 80 4.61 -0.89 8.62
N ALA A 81 4.25 0.08 7.77
CA ALA A 81 2.87 0.53 7.60
C ALA A 81 1.91 -0.59 7.13
N LEU A 82 2.39 -1.52 6.28
CA LEU A 82 1.62 -2.71 5.86
C LEU A 82 1.29 -3.63 7.03
N HIS A 83 2.20 -3.74 8.00
CA HIS A 83 2.06 -4.60 9.17
C HIS A 83 1.59 -3.83 10.42
N TRP A 84 1.43 -2.50 10.33
CA TRP A 84 1.44 -1.56 11.47
C TRP A 84 0.37 -1.81 12.53
N ASN A 85 -0.66 -2.56 12.22
CA ASN A 85 -1.46 -3.22 13.23
C ASN A 85 -1.98 -4.50 12.59
N GLU A 86 -2.28 -5.47 13.44
CA GLU A 86 -3.28 -6.51 13.19
C GLU A 86 -4.69 -5.90 12.96
N ASP A 87 -4.76 -4.72 12.35
CA ASP A 87 -5.96 -4.03 11.95
C ASP A 87 -6.71 -5.01 11.05
N ILE A 88 -7.91 -5.38 11.47
CA ILE A 88 -8.77 -6.34 10.77
C ILE A 88 -8.85 -5.93 9.29
N PHE A 89 -8.87 -4.63 8.99
CA PHE A 89 -8.85 -4.10 7.63
C PHE A 89 -7.55 -4.35 6.84
N SER A 90 -6.35 -4.28 7.43
CA SER A 90 -5.09 -4.57 6.71
C SER A 90 -4.93 -6.08 6.52
N LYS A 91 -5.25 -6.86 7.55
CA LYS A 91 -5.18 -8.33 7.56
C LYS A 91 -6.09 -8.95 6.51
N TYR A 92 -7.29 -8.40 6.36
CA TYR A 92 -8.24 -8.84 5.35
C TYR A 92 -8.24 -7.99 4.10
N LEU A 93 -7.29 -7.05 3.89
CA LEU A 93 -7.33 -6.13 2.76
C LEU A 93 -7.56 -6.88 1.43
N LYS A 94 -6.84 -7.98 1.18
CA LYS A 94 -7.02 -8.85 0.00
C LYS A 94 -8.43 -9.47 -0.06
N LEU A 95 -8.93 -10.00 1.06
CA LEU A 95 -10.27 -10.56 1.16
C LEU A 95 -11.35 -9.48 0.92
N TYR A 96 -11.12 -8.29 1.49
CA TYR A 96 -11.94 -7.10 1.42
C TYR A 96 -12.09 -6.66 -0.03
N ILE A 97 -10.97 -6.49 -0.73
CA ILE A 97 -10.92 -6.23 -2.17
C ILE A 97 -11.72 -7.27 -2.97
N LEU A 98 -11.54 -8.55 -2.66
CA LEU A 98 -12.23 -9.63 -3.35
C LEU A 98 -13.75 -9.56 -3.15
N PHE A 99 -14.22 -9.43 -1.91
CA PHE A 99 -15.64 -9.28 -1.60
C PHE A 99 -16.26 -8.07 -2.29
N HIS A 100 -15.51 -6.99 -2.46
CA HIS A 100 -16.02 -5.72 -2.98
C HIS A 100 -16.06 -5.66 -4.50
N THR A 101 -15.34 -6.57 -5.13
CA THR A 101 -15.46 -6.85 -6.54
C THR A 101 -16.67 -7.75 -6.81
N ILE A 102 -16.82 -8.78 -5.97
CA ILE A 102 -17.83 -9.82 -6.15
C ILE A 102 -19.23 -9.33 -5.76
N LEU A 103 -19.39 -8.55 -4.67
CA LEU A 103 -20.71 -8.11 -4.21
C LEU A 103 -21.46 -7.29 -5.27
N PRO A 104 -20.88 -6.23 -5.87
CA PRO A 104 -21.55 -5.45 -6.89
C PRO A 104 -21.89 -6.27 -8.15
N PHE A 105 -21.04 -7.24 -8.48
CA PHE A 105 -21.28 -8.18 -9.59
C PHE A 105 -22.46 -9.11 -9.29
N ILE A 106 -22.55 -9.65 -8.07
CA ILE A 106 -23.67 -10.46 -7.62
C ILE A 106 -24.96 -9.63 -7.62
N THR A 107 -24.94 -8.41 -7.07
CA THR A 107 -26.12 -7.53 -7.05
C THR A 107 -26.58 -7.19 -8.45
N PHE A 108 -25.67 -6.97 -9.40
CA PHE A 108 -26.00 -6.74 -10.80
C PHE A 108 -26.75 -7.93 -11.43
N ILE A 109 -26.19 -9.15 -11.30
CA ILE A 109 -26.84 -10.36 -11.83
C ILE A 109 -28.22 -10.53 -11.22
N LEU A 110 -28.34 -10.33 -9.90
CA LEU A 110 -29.61 -10.37 -9.19
C LEU A 110 -30.61 -9.32 -9.70
N ALA A 111 -30.18 -8.07 -9.91
CA ALA A 111 -31.03 -7.00 -10.41
C ALA A 111 -31.57 -7.34 -11.82
N MET A 112 -30.72 -7.87 -12.70
CA MET A 112 -31.14 -8.31 -14.04
C MET A 112 -32.16 -9.46 -13.99
N LEU A 113 -31.92 -10.47 -13.16
CA LEU A 113 -32.86 -11.59 -12.99
C LEU A 113 -34.20 -11.10 -12.43
N VAL A 114 -34.16 -10.23 -11.41
CA VAL A 114 -35.36 -9.69 -10.77
C VAL A 114 -36.11 -8.73 -11.68
N LYS A 115 -35.44 -8.01 -12.59
CA LYS A 115 -36.09 -7.09 -13.55
C LYS A 115 -37.21 -7.78 -14.33
N SER A 116 -37.02 -9.06 -14.70
CA SER A 116 -38.03 -9.85 -15.42
C SER A 116 -39.33 -10.07 -14.64
N TYR A 117 -39.30 -9.92 -13.31
CA TYR A 117 -40.44 -10.10 -12.41
C TYR A 117 -40.93 -8.78 -11.77
N SER A 118 -40.01 -7.86 -11.46
CA SER A 118 -40.32 -6.60 -10.77
C SER A 118 -39.28 -5.53 -11.07
N LEU A 119 -39.68 -4.49 -11.79
CA LEU A 119 -38.85 -3.31 -12.05
C LEU A 119 -38.43 -2.61 -10.74
N LEU A 120 -39.38 -2.44 -9.82
CA LEU A 120 -39.12 -1.79 -8.54
C LEU A 120 -38.15 -2.60 -7.68
N GLY A 121 -38.26 -3.93 -7.70
CA GLY A 121 -37.30 -4.83 -7.03
C GLY A 121 -35.89 -4.71 -7.62
N ALA A 122 -35.76 -4.66 -8.95
CA ALA A 122 -34.48 -4.48 -9.62
C ALA A 122 -33.82 -3.14 -9.25
N ILE A 123 -34.58 -2.04 -9.25
CA ILE A 123 -34.10 -0.71 -8.86
C ILE A 123 -33.54 -0.71 -7.43
N ILE A 124 -34.25 -1.33 -6.47
CA ILE A 124 -33.80 -1.39 -5.08
C ILE A 124 -32.46 -2.15 -4.97
N ILE A 125 -32.33 -3.29 -5.65
CA ILE A 125 -31.10 -4.09 -5.66
C ILE A 125 -29.92 -3.29 -6.24
N ASP A 126 -30.14 -2.55 -7.32
CA ASP A 126 -29.10 -1.74 -7.96
C ASP A 126 -28.68 -0.53 -7.12
N ILE A 127 -29.62 0.09 -6.39
CA ILE A 127 -29.29 1.13 -5.40
C ILE A 127 -28.40 0.55 -4.28
N ILE A 128 -28.72 -0.65 -3.79
CA ILE A 128 -27.90 -1.33 -2.77
C ILE A 128 -26.49 -1.60 -3.30
N GLY A 129 -26.37 -2.16 -4.51
CA GLY A 129 -25.07 -2.40 -5.17
C GLY A 129 -24.26 -1.13 -5.36
N THR A 130 -24.91 -0.03 -5.75
CA THR A 130 -24.29 1.31 -5.88
C THR A 130 -23.81 1.83 -4.52
N GLY A 131 -24.61 1.70 -3.46
CA GLY A 131 -24.25 2.15 -2.12
C GLY A 131 -23.03 1.40 -1.56
N ILE A 132 -22.98 0.09 -1.80
CA ILE A 132 -21.82 -0.77 -1.46
C ILE A 132 -20.55 -0.25 -2.17
N LEU A 133 -20.64 0.05 -3.46
CA LEU A 133 -19.52 0.58 -4.24
C LEU A 133 -19.01 1.93 -3.69
N ILE A 134 -19.92 2.86 -3.40
CA ILE A 134 -19.59 4.20 -2.85
C ILE A 134 -18.89 4.08 -1.50
N TYR A 135 -19.41 3.23 -0.61
CA TYR A 135 -18.81 2.97 0.70
C TYR A 135 -17.35 2.52 0.57
N PHE A 136 -17.03 1.70 -0.43
CA PHE A 136 -15.65 1.25 -0.68
C PHE A 136 -14.74 2.32 -1.23
N ILE A 137 -15.24 3.20 -2.10
CA ILE A 137 -14.47 4.36 -2.57
C ILE A 137 -14.04 5.20 -1.36
N ILE A 138 -14.96 5.48 -0.44
CA ILE A 138 -14.68 6.26 0.77
C ILE A 138 -13.62 5.58 1.64
N LEU A 139 -13.76 4.27 1.88
CA LEU A 139 -12.79 3.53 2.68
C LEU A 139 -11.40 3.51 2.06
N LYS A 140 -11.30 3.32 0.74
CA LYS A 140 -10.03 3.39 0.02
C LYS A 140 -9.36 4.75 0.17
N ILE A 141 -10.12 5.84 0.08
CA ILE A 141 -9.61 7.20 0.29
C ILE A 141 -9.12 7.37 1.74
N ASN A 142 -9.89 6.89 2.72
CA ASN A 142 -9.52 6.96 4.14
C ASN A 142 -8.25 6.15 4.43
N TRP A 143 -8.08 4.99 3.79
CA TRP A 143 -6.87 4.18 3.92
C TRP A 143 -5.64 4.91 3.37
N LYS A 144 -5.75 5.51 2.17
CA LYS A 144 -4.68 6.35 1.61
C LYS A 144 -4.28 7.49 2.54
N LYS A 145 -5.26 8.19 3.13
CA LYS A 145 -5.00 9.25 4.11
C LYS A 145 -4.29 8.72 5.36
N ARG A 146 -4.71 7.55 5.85
CA ARG A 146 -4.11 6.90 7.03
C ARG A 146 -2.65 6.52 6.78
N VAL A 147 -2.33 5.91 5.64
CA VAL A 147 -0.95 5.58 5.25
C VAL A 147 -0.09 6.84 5.23
N LEU A 148 -0.57 7.93 4.62
CA LEU A 148 0.17 9.19 4.56
C LEU A 148 0.45 9.78 5.96
N LEU A 149 -0.55 9.80 6.84
CA LEU A 149 -0.37 10.28 8.23
C LEU A 149 0.68 9.46 8.98
N ARG A 150 0.69 8.14 8.78
CA ARG A 150 1.67 7.26 9.44
C ARG A 150 3.08 7.44 8.89
N PHE A 151 3.23 7.62 7.58
CA PHE A 151 4.52 7.96 7.01
C PHE A 151 5.07 9.24 7.67
N ARG A 152 4.26 10.30 7.79
CA ARG A 152 4.68 11.53 8.47
C ARG A 152 5.10 11.30 9.92
N GLU A 153 4.34 10.52 10.68
CA GLU A 153 4.69 10.18 12.06
C GLU A 153 5.99 9.37 12.16
N LEU A 154 6.20 8.40 11.27
CA LEU A 154 7.41 7.60 11.21
C LEU A 154 8.63 8.47 10.90
N PHE A 155 8.59 9.29 9.85
CA PHE A 155 9.70 10.19 9.49
C PHE A 155 10.00 11.24 10.56
N LYS A 156 8.96 11.73 11.26
CA LYS A 156 9.15 12.63 12.40
C LYS A 156 9.93 11.96 13.54
N ASN A 157 9.73 10.66 13.76
CA ASN A 157 10.34 9.92 14.86
C ASN A 157 11.74 9.39 14.54
N THR A 158 12.04 9.05 13.28
CA THR A 158 13.35 8.54 12.86
C THR A 158 14.43 9.63 12.76
N GLY A 159 14.04 10.92 12.77
CA GLY A 159 14.96 12.05 12.63
C GLY A 159 15.47 12.25 11.20
N ILE A 160 14.90 11.54 10.22
CA ILE A 160 15.27 11.66 8.80
C ILE A 160 14.47 12.77 8.16
N PHE A 161 15.16 13.78 7.65
CA PHE A 161 14.53 14.87 6.93
C PHE A 161 14.22 14.45 5.49
N LEU A 162 12.94 14.28 5.18
CA LEU A 162 12.43 14.10 3.83
C LEU A 162 11.42 15.23 3.54
N ALA A 163 11.56 15.89 2.39
CA ALA A 163 10.59 16.90 1.98
C ALA A 163 9.18 16.30 1.86
N GLU A 164 8.17 17.05 2.28
CA GLU A 164 6.77 16.60 2.29
C GLU A 164 6.28 16.22 0.89
N GLU A 165 6.76 16.87 -0.18
CA GLU A 165 6.44 16.46 -1.56
C GLU A 165 6.96 15.04 -1.86
N ARG A 166 8.15 14.69 -1.39
CA ARG A 166 8.72 13.35 -1.60
C ARG A 166 7.99 12.30 -0.79
N ILE A 167 7.61 12.58 0.45
CA ILE A 167 6.79 11.66 1.27
C ILE A 167 5.46 11.38 0.56
N LYS A 168 4.78 12.42 0.07
CA LYS A 168 3.53 12.29 -0.70
C LYS A 168 3.74 11.51 -2.01
N TYR A 169 4.85 11.74 -2.71
CA TYR A 169 5.19 11.02 -3.94
C TYR A 169 5.32 9.52 -3.67
N TYR A 170 6.14 9.11 -2.69
CA TYR A 170 6.32 7.71 -2.37
C TYR A 170 5.04 7.05 -1.85
N ALA A 171 4.32 7.71 -0.94
CA ALA A 171 3.04 7.21 -0.46
C ALA A 171 2.03 7.02 -1.61
N LYS A 172 2.04 7.90 -2.62
CA LYS A 172 1.18 7.77 -3.81
C LYS A 172 1.64 6.63 -4.73
N LYS A 173 2.95 6.51 -4.99
CA LYS A 173 3.52 5.47 -5.86
C LYS A 173 3.22 4.08 -5.29
N LEU A 174 3.58 3.85 -4.04
CA LEU A 174 3.36 2.58 -3.34
C LEU A 174 1.87 2.23 -3.21
N PHE A 175 1.00 3.22 -2.97
CA PHE A 175 -0.45 3.03 -3.02
C PHE A 175 -0.97 2.67 -4.42
N LEU A 176 -0.35 3.18 -5.49
CA LEU A 176 -0.72 2.79 -6.85
C LEU A 176 -0.27 1.35 -7.12
N ASP A 177 0.96 1.01 -6.80
CA ASP A 177 1.57 -0.31 -7.06
C ASP A 177 0.83 -1.44 -6.34
N ALA A 178 0.54 -1.25 -5.04
CA ALA A 178 -0.24 -2.21 -4.27
C ALA A 178 -1.70 -2.36 -4.75
N PHE A 179 -2.19 -1.40 -5.55
CA PHE A 179 -3.58 -1.34 -5.99
C PHE A 179 -3.78 -1.31 -7.51
N VAL A 180 -2.77 -1.62 -8.35
CA VAL A 180 -2.91 -1.59 -9.82
C VAL A 180 -4.05 -2.52 -10.27
N ILE A 181 -4.00 -3.79 -9.86
CA ILE A 181 -5.03 -4.78 -10.18
C ILE A 181 -6.39 -4.35 -9.63
N ILE A 182 -6.39 -3.75 -8.44
CA ILE A 182 -7.61 -3.28 -7.76
C ILE A 182 -8.22 -2.11 -8.51
N ASN A 183 -7.41 -1.19 -9.04
CA ASN A 183 -7.87 -0.05 -9.83
C ASN A 183 -8.52 -0.52 -11.13
N ALA A 184 -7.91 -1.50 -11.82
CA ALA A 184 -8.46 -2.07 -13.05
C ALA A 184 -9.80 -2.77 -12.78
N ILE A 185 -9.85 -3.63 -11.76
CA ILE A 185 -11.08 -4.32 -11.34
C ILE A 185 -12.17 -3.32 -10.95
N HIS A 186 -11.83 -2.28 -10.20
CA HIS A 186 -12.80 -1.26 -9.79
C HIS A 186 -13.36 -0.49 -10.98
N GLY A 187 -12.52 -0.15 -11.97
CA GLY A 187 -12.96 0.44 -13.23
C GLY A 187 -13.94 -0.47 -13.98
N PHE A 188 -13.67 -1.77 -14.00
CA PHE A 188 -14.58 -2.76 -14.58
C PHE A 188 -15.91 -2.88 -13.81
N THR A 189 -15.88 -2.87 -12.48
CA THR A 189 -17.11 -2.88 -11.66
C THR A 189 -17.96 -1.63 -11.88
N VAL A 190 -17.34 -0.45 -11.99
CA VAL A 190 -18.04 0.81 -12.33
C VAL A 190 -18.67 0.71 -13.72
N PHE A 191 -17.95 0.17 -14.69
CA PHE A 191 -18.46 -0.04 -16.05
C PHE A 191 -19.68 -0.98 -16.08
N ILE A 192 -19.62 -2.10 -15.36
CA ILE A 192 -20.76 -3.02 -15.22
C ILE A 192 -21.95 -2.33 -14.57
N LEU A 193 -21.73 -1.50 -13.55
CA LEU A 193 -22.81 -0.75 -12.91
C LEU A 193 -23.53 0.18 -13.89
N PHE A 194 -22.79 0.86 -14.77
CA PHE A 194 -23.41 1.69 -15.82
C PHE A 194 -24.23 0.86 -16.81
N ILE A 195 -23.74 -0.32 -17.20
CA ILE A 195 -24.50 -1.25 -18.04
C ILE A 195 -25.79 -1.68 -17.33
N SER A 196 -25.72 -1.99 -16.02
CA SER A 196 -26.87 -2.37 -15.22
C SER A 196 -27.99 -1.34 -15.27
N TRP A 197 -27.65 -0.10 -14.93
CA TRP A 197 -28.61 1.00 -14.95
C TRP A 197 -29.18 1.22 -16.36
N GLY A 198 -28.33 1.12 -17.40
CA GLY A 198 -28.78 1.19 -18.79
C GLY A 198 -29.78 0.10 -19.16
N ILE A 199 -29.53 -1.15 -18.74
CA ILE A 199 -30.44 -2.27 -18.97
C ILE A 199 -31.73 -2.09 -18.17
N ILE A 200 -31.69 -1.64 -16.91
CA ILE A 200 -32.90 -1.48 -16.10
C ILE A 200 -33.87 -0.47 -16.72
N PHE A 201 -33.35 0.61 -17.30
CA PHE A 201 -34.15 1.69 -17.90
C PHE A 201 -34.41 1.57 -19.41
N SER A 202 -33.87 0.54 -20.08
CA SER A 202 -34.25 0.12 -21.43
C SER A 202 -35.43 -0.85 -21.40
#